data_AF-A0A7C5IVP0-F1
#
_entry.id   AF-A0A7C5IVP0-F1
#
_cell.length_a   1.000
_cell.length_b   1.000
_cell.length_c   1.000
_cell.angle_alpha   90.00
_cell.angle_beta   90.00
_cell.angle_gamma   90.00
#
_symmetry.space_group_name_H-M   'P 1'
#
loop_
_entity.id
_entity.type
_entity.pdbx_description
1 polymer ?
#
loop_
_entity_poly.entity_id
_entity_poly.type
_entity_poly.pdbx_seq_one_letter_code
_entity_poly.pdbx_strand_id
1 'polypeptide(L)'
;MTDWPELFFARHGETDWNRERRYQGQRDIPLNPTGRGQADAIGPLLVDLLAANDLNPAEIDWFASPLSRARETMERMRDAFNTPLPEIVYDDRLQEISFGVMEGKLHSELASDI
;
A
#
# COMPACT_ATOMS: atom_id res chain seq x y z
N MET A 1 -30.36 11.29 -0.01
CA MET A 1 -29.25 10.37 0.31
C MET A 1 -28.00 11.07 -0.16
N THR A 2 -26.99 11.21 0.70
CA THR A 2 -25.70 11.75 0.27
C THR A 2 -24.99 10.63 -0.50
N ASP A 3 -24.75 10.85 -1.80
CA ASP A 3 -23.84 10.02 -2.59
C ASP A 3 -22.42 10.36 -2.15
N TRP A 4 -21.85 9.53 -1.29
CA TRP A 4 -20.43 9.57 -0.98
C TRP A 4 -19.69 8.65 -1.95
N PRO A 5 -18.52 9.06 -2.45
CA PRO A 5 -17.72 8.19 -3.29
C PRO A 5 -17.25 6.97 -2.49
N GLU A 6 -17.18 5.82 -3.15
CA GLU A 6 -16.57 4.63 -2.58
C GLU A 6 -15.04 4.77 -2.56
N LEU A 7 -14.41 4.32 -1.48
CA LEU A 7 -12.97 4.40 -1.28
C LEU A 7 -12.43 3.03 -0.86
N PHE A 8 -11.43 2.57 -1.59
CA PHE A 8 -10.71 1.32 -1.31
C PHE A 8 -9.32 1.65 -0.77
N PHE A 9 -8.94 1.03 0.35
CA PHE A 9 -7.63 1.22 0.97
C PHE A 9 -6.85 -0.08 0.99
N ALA A 10 -5.63 -0.05 0.47
CA ALA A 10 -4.67 -1.15 0.56
C ALA A 10 -3.41 -0.66 1.28
N ARG A 11 -2.98 -1.42 2.29
CA ARG A 11 -1.66 -1.21 2.91
C ARG A 11 -0.61 -1.91 2.04
N HIS A 12 0.59 -1.33 1.94
CA HIS A 12 1.72 -1.98 1.27
C HIS A 12 2.02 -3.35 1.90
N GLY A 13 2.57 -4.26 1.10
CA GLY A 13 3.03 -5.57 1.57
C GLY A 13 4.17 -5.48 2.61
N GLU A 14 4.45 -6.59 3.28
CA GLU A 14 5.51 -6.70 4.27
C GLU A 14 6.90 -6.28 3.73
N THR A 15 7.63 -5.52 4.53
CA THR A 15 9.08 -5.27 4.36
C THR A 15 9.87 -5.91 5.49
N ASP A 16 11.19 -6.03 5.34
CA ASP A 16 12.04 -6.54 6.43
C ASP A 16 11.93 -5.70 7.71
N TRP A 17 11.74 -4.38 7.58
CA TRP A 17 11.54 -3.50 8.74
C TRP A 17 10.22 -3.76 9.45
N ASN A 18 9.12 -4.05 8.73
CA ASN A 18 7.87 -4.43 9.37
C ASN A 18 8.01 -5.77 10.10
N ARG A 19 8.66 -6.75 9.47
CA ARG A 19 8.89 -8.08 10.05
C ARG A 19 9.71 -8.00 11.33
N GLU A 20 10.75 -7.16 11.34
CA GLU A 20 11.61 -6.91 12.50
C GLU A 20 10.96 -5.99 13.54
N ARG A 21 9.78 -5.42 13.27
CA ARG A 21 9.11 -4.43 14.12
C ARG A 21 9.97 -3.19 14.36
N ARG A 22 10.53 -2.65 13.27
CA ARG A 22 11.19 -1.34 13.26
C ARG A 22 10.20 -0.24 12.93
N TYR A 23 10.42 0.95 13.50
CA TYR A 23 9.71 2.15 13.06
C TYR A 23 10.09 2.45 11.62
N GLN A 24 9.10 2.38 10.73
CA GLN A 24 9.28 2.62 9.31
C GLN A 24 8.41 3.79 8.91
N GLY A 25 9.05 4.94 8.67
CA GLY A 25 8.41 6.15 8.20
C GLY A 25 8.67 6.35 6.70
N GLN A 26 9.28 7.49 6.37
CA GLN A 26 9.50 7.88 4.98
C GLN A 26 10.74 7.26 4.36
N ARG A 27 11.58 6.58 5.15
CA ARG A 27 12.70 5.82 4.61
C ARG A 27 12.21 4.72 3.67
N ASP A 28 12.85 4.67 2.51
CA ASP A 28 12.41 3.81 1.42
C ASP A 28 13.02 2.42 1.58
N ILE A 29 12.20 1.50 2.10
CA ILE A 29 12.55 0.09 2.30
C ILE A 29 11.64 -0.73 1.37
N PRO A 30 12.20 -1.60 0.51
CA PRO A 30 11.42 -2.34 -0.48
C PRO A 30 10.59 -3.46 0.17
N LEU A 31 9.64 -4.00 -0.59
CA LEU A 31 8.94 -5.23 -0.20
C LEU A 31 9.92 -6.40 -0.07
N ASN A 32 9.66 -7.25 0.91
CA ASN A 32 10.33 -8.55 1.01
C ASN A 32 9.54 -9.61 0.19
N PRO A 33 10.03 -10.85 0.04
CA PRO A 33 9.33 -11.89 -0.73
C PRO A 33 7.90 -12.17 -0.24
N THR A 34 7.69 -12.15 1.09
CA THR A 34 6.35 -12.30 1.67
C THR A 34 5.44 -11.14 1.30
N GLY A 35 5.94 -9.91 1.36
CA GLY A 35 5.19 -8.71 0.98
C GLY A 35 4.80 -8.66 -0.50
N ARG A 36 5.65 -9.21 -1.38
CA ARG A 36 5.31 -9.37 -2.80
C ARG A 36 4.15 -10.34 -2.99
N GLY A 37 4.20 -11.51 -2.35
CA GLY A 37 3.10 -12.47 -2.39
C GLY A 37 1.81 -11.92 -1.78
N GLN A 38 1.91 -11.08 -0.74
CA GLN A 38 0.75 -10.36 -0.20
C GLN A 38 0.17 -9.38 -1.23
N ALA A 39 1.01 -8.59 -1.91
CA ALA A 39 0.58 -7.66 -2.93
C ALA A 39 -0.10 -8.37 -4.12
N ASP A 40 0.49 -9.46 -4.60
CA ASP A 40 -0.05 -10.28 -5.68
C ASP A 40 -1.44 -10.86 -5.30
N ALA A 41 -1.68 -11.15 -4.01
CA ALA A 41 -2.95 -11.69 -3.52
C ALA A 41 -4.07 -10.63 -3.38
N ILE A 42 -3.74 -9.34 -3.30
CA ILE A 42 -4.75 -8.27 -3.20
C ILE A 42 -5.48 -8.10 -4.54
N GLY A 43 -4.78 -8.28 -5.67
CA GLY A 43 -5.34 -8.05 -7.00
C GLY A 43 -6.63 -8.85 -7.27
N PRO A 44 -6.63 -10.19 -7.14
CA PRO A 44 -7.84 -11.01 -7.32
C PRO A 44 -8.98 -10.61 -6.37
N LEU A 45 -8.66 -10.29 -5.12
CA LEU A 45 -9.67 -9.82 -4.16
C LEU A 45 -10.31 -8.50 -4.61
N LEU A 46 -9.53 -7.56 -5.12
CA LEU A 46 -10.05 -6.31 -5.63
C LEU A 46 -10.92 -6.53 -6.87
N VAL A 47 -10.52 -7.40 -7.80
CA VAL A 47 -11.35 -7.78 -8.96
C VAL A 47 -12.73 -8.27 -8.51
N ASP A 48 -12.77 -9.19 -7.55
CA ASP A 48 -14.03 -9.73 -7.04
C ASP A 48 -14.88 -8.66 -6.34
N LEU A 49 -14.26 -7.77 -5.57
CA LEU A 49 -14.95 -6.67 -4.89
C LEU A 49 -15.55 -5.67 -5.88
N LEU A 50 -14.82 -5.28 -6.92
CA LEU A 50 -15.33 -4.34 -7.92
C LEU A 50 -16.49 -4.96 -8.71
N ALA A 51 -16.38 -6.23 -9.10
CA ALA A 51 -17.45 -6.94 -9.79
C ALA A 51 -18.72 -7.07 -8.92
N ALA A 52 -18.56 -7.32 -7.62
CA ALA A 52 -19.68 -7.44 -6.68
C ALA A 52 -20.44 -6.13 -6.46
N ASN A 53 -19.80 -4.98 -6.71
CA ASN A 53 -20.40 -3.64 -6.55
C ASN A 53 -20.71 -2.97 -7.90
N ASP A 54 -20.65 -3.71 -9.01
CA ASP A 54 -20.88 -3.20 -10.37
C ASP A 54 -19.98 -2.00 -10.73
N LEU A 55 -18.73 -2.03 -10.27
CA LEU A 55 -17.75 -0.98 -10.49
C LEU A 55 -16.79 -1.36 -11.62
N ASN A 56 -16.64 -0.47 -12.58
CA ASN A 56 -15.67 -0.63 -13.66
C ASN A 56 -14.27 -0.18 -13.17
N PRO A 57 -13.25 -1.04 -13.14
CA PRO A 57 -11.90 -0.65 -12.72
C PRO A 57 -11.26 0.43 -13.60
N ALA A 58 -11.74 0.61 -14.83
CA ALA A 58 -11.30 1.69 -15.72
C ALA A 58 -11.84 3.07 -15.34
N GLU A 59 -12.84 3.14 -14.46
CA GLU A 59 -13.49 4.37 -13.98
C GLU A 59 -13.07 4.73 -12.55
N ILE A 60 -12.17 3.95 -11.96
CA ILE A 60 -11.63 4.16 -10.62
C ILE A 60 -10.33 4.95 -10.72
N ASP A 61 -10.20 5.97 -9.88
CA ASP A 61 -8.95 6.69 -9.71
C ASP A 61 -7.95 5.89 -8.84
N TRP A 62 -6.73 5.72 -9.34
CA TRP A 62 -5.70 4.93 -8.66
C TRP A 62 -4.66 5.84 -8.01
N PHE A 63 -4.65 5.90 -6.68
CA PHE A 63 -3.69 6.70 -5.92
C PHE A 63 -2.72 5.82 -5.12
N ALA A 64 -1.46 6.23 -5.04
CA ALA A 64 -0.48 5.54 -4.20
C ALA A 64 0.51 6.52 -3.56
N SER A 65 1.06 6.11 -2.42
CA SER A 65 2.26 6.74 -1.88
C SER A 65 3.43 6.62 -2.87
N PRO A 66 4.33 7.62 -2.97
CA PRO A 66 5.52 7.53 -3.81
C PRO A 66 6.60 6.56 -3.28
N LEU A 67 6.46 6.02 -2.07
CA LEU A 67 7.45 5.10 -1.48
C LEU A 67 7.46 3.76 -2.23
N SER A 68 8.65 3.20 -2.51
CA SER A 68 8.83 2.04 -3.39
C SER A 68 7.95 0.86 -3.01
N ARG A 69 7.80 0.56 -1.71
CA ARG A 69 6.93 -0.50 -1.21
C ARG A 69 5.45 -0.33 -1.58
N ALA A 70 4.95 0.90 -1.57
CA ALA A 70 3.57 1.19 -1.96
C ALA A 70 3.41 1.15 -3.48
N ARG A 71 4.41 1.65 -4.23
CA ARG A 71 4.45 1.55 -5.69
C ARG A 71 4.42 0.10 -6.17
N GLU A 72 5.34 -0.72 -5.65
CA GLU A 72 5.43 -2.14 -6.01
C GLU A 72 4.16 -2.90 -5.60
N THR A 73 3.55 -2.57 -4.45
CA THR A 73 2.27 -3.16 -4.06
C THR A 73 1.16 -2.82 -5.06
N MET A 74 1.06 -1.55 -5.45
CA MET A 74 0.06 -1.05 -6.40
C MET A 74 0.22 -1.70 -7.78
N GLU A 75 1.44 -1.76 -8.30
CA GLU A 75 1.75 -2.38 -9.59
C GLU A 75 1.35 -3.86 -9.62
N ARG A 76 1.80 -4.64 -8.61
CA ARG A 76 1.47 -6.06 -8.48
C ARG A 76 -0.03 -6.33 -8.33
N MET A 77 -0.71 -5.51 -7.54
CA MET A 77 -2.17 -5.60 -7.38
C MET A 77 -2.87 -5.35 -8.72
N ARG A 78 -2.39 -4.38 -9.52
CA ARG A 78 -2.95 -4.03 -10.83
C ARG A 78 -2.70 -5.10 -11.90
N ASP A 79 -1.66 -5.93 -11.77
CA ASP A 79 -1.38 -7.03 -12.71
C ASP A 79 -2.50 -8.10 -12.77
N ALA A 80 -3.40 -8.13 -11.78
CA ALA A 80 -4.56 -9.02 -11.81
C ALA A 80 -5.65 -8.59 -12.81
N PHE A 81 -5.61 -7.35 -13.31
CA PHE A 81 -6.61 -6.82 -14.23
C PHE A 81 -6.21 -7.08 -15.69
N ASN A 82 -7.13 -7.65 -16.46
CA ASN A 82 -6.93 -7.93 -17.89
C ASN A 82 -7.38 -6.77 -18.80
N THR A 83 -7.66 -5.61 -18.23
CA THR A 83 -8.11 -4.41 -18.95
C THR A 83 -7.11 -3.27 -18.75
N PRO A 84 -7.00 -2.34 -19.72
CA PRO A 84 -6.26 -1.10 -19.49
C PRO A 84 -6.85 -0.36 -18.29
N LEU A 85 -5.98 0.03 -17.37
CA LEU A 85 -6.33 0.78 -16.17
C LEU A 85 -5.76 2.21 -16.26
N PRO A 86 -6.41 3.22 -15.65
CA PRO A 86 -5.88 4.58 -15.58
C PRO A 86 -4.46 4.64 -14.99
N GLU A 87 -3.75 5.73 -15.27
CA GLU A 87 -2.43 5.96 -14.68
C GLU A 87 -2.49 6.04 -13.15
N ILE A 88 -1.43 5.59 -12.47
CA ILE A 88 -1.33 5.82 -11.02
C ILE A 88 -0.96 7.28 -10.77
N VAL A 89 -1.73 7.92 -9.90
CA VAL A 89 -1.34 9.21 -9.32
C VAL A 89 -0.55 8.94 -8.04
N TYR A 90 0.75 9.20 -8.09
CA TYR A 90 1.58 9.19 -6.88
C TYR A 90 1.44 10.51 -6.14
N ASP A 91 1.05 10.44 -4.86
CA ASP A 91 0.78 11.63 -4.05
C ASP A 91 1.62 11.61 -2.76
N ASP A 92 2.46 12.64 -2.59
CA ASP A 92 3.33 12.79 -1.43
C ASP A 92 2.55 12.87 -0.11
N ARG A 93 1.27 13.30 -0.14
CA ARG A 93 0.39 13.34 1.03
C ARG A 93 0.02 11.95 1.54
N LEU A 94 0.23 10.90 0.75
CA LEU A 94 -0.01 9.50 1.12
C LEU A 94 1.24 8.82 1.69
N GLN A 95 2.36 9.54 1.87
CA GLN A 95 3.51 9.00 2.58
C GLN A 95 3.18 8.73 4.05
N GLU A 96 3.79 7.66 4.58
CA GLU A 96 3.75 7.38 6.01
C GLU A 96 4.31 8.56 6.80
N ILE A 97 3.82 8.72 8.04
CA ILE A 97 4.39 9.71 8.96
C ILE A 97 5.89 9.49 9.11
N SER A 98 6.66 10.58 9.17
CA SER A 98 8.08 10.46 9.51
C SER A 98 8.22 10.19 11.00
N PHE A 99 9.02 9.19 11.35
CA PHE A 99 9.42 8.94 12.73
C PHE A 99 10.74 9.63 13.10
N GLY A 100 11.31 10.43 12.19
CA GLY A 100 12.54 11.16 12.39
C GLY A 100 13.68 10.26 12.89
N VAL A 101 14.26 10.61 14.03
CA VAL A 101 15.38 9.88 14.66
C VAL A 101 15.03 8.47 15.14
N MET A 102 13.74 8.11 15.18
CA MET A 102 13.28 6.78 15.56
C MET A 102 13.24 5.82 14.38
N GLU A 103 13.29 6.30 13.13
CA GLU A 103 13.25 5.42 11.95
C GLU A 103 14.40 4.40 11.98
N GLY A 104 14.04 3.13 11.78
CA GLY A 104 14.96 2.01 11.81
C GLY A 104 15.24 1.45 13.20
N LYS A 105 14.82 2.11 14.29
CA LYS A 105 14.89 1.53 15.65
C LYS A 105 13.81 0.48 15.82
N LEU A 106 14.11 -0.57 16.58
CA LEU A 106 13.12 -1.55 17.00
C LEU A 106 12.13 -0.89 17.96
N HIS A 107 10.86 -1.30 17.88
CA HIS A 107 9.85 -0.82 18.81
C HIS A 107 10.25 -1.09 20.28
N SER A 108 10.93 -2.22 20.53
CA SER A 108 11.43 -2.62 21.85
C SER A 108 12.55 -1.71 22.39
N GLU A 109 13.34 -1.08 21.52
CA GLU A 109 14.42 -0.19 21.93
C GLU A 109 13.86 1.12 22.52
N LEU A 110 12.70 1.58 22.04
CA LEU A 110 12.11 2.85 22.47
C LEU A 110 11.10 2.71 23.59
N ALA A 111 10.47 1.53 23.74
CA ALA A 111 9.56 1.26 24.84
C ALA A 111 10.26 1.21 26.23
N SER A 112 11.60 1.18 26.26
CA SER A 112 12.39 1.22 27.49
C SER A 112 12.91 2.61 27.86
N ASP A 113 12.68 3.61 27.00
CA ASP A 113 13.15 4.99 27.18
C ASP A 113 12.04 5.96 27.68
N ILE A 114 10.85 5.45 28.01
CA ILE A 114 9.68 6.23 28.50
C ILE A 114 9.20 5.68 29.84
#